data_AF-A0A426JSS8-F1
#
_entry.id   AF-A0A426JSS8-F1
#
_cell.length_a   1.000
_cell.length_b   1.000
_cell.length_c   1.000
_cell.angle_alpha   90.00
_cell.angle_beta   90.00
_cell.angle_gamma   90.00
#
_symmetry.space_group_name_H-M   'P 1'
#
loop_
_entity.id
_entity.type
_entity.pdbx_description
1 polymer ?
#
loop_
_entity_poly.entity_id
_entity_poly.type
_entity_poly.pdbx_seq_one_letter_code
_entity_poly.pdbx_strand_id
1 'polypeptide(L)'
;MTDDGPAQRGYGRVLLKLGGEMFGGGAVGIDPEVVATVARQIGEIVADGVEVAIVIGGGNFFRGAELQQRGMDRARGDYMAMLGTVMNCLALQDFLEREHGIDTRVMTAITMGQVAEPYIPRRASRHMEKGRVVIFGAGTGMPYFSTDTTAAQRALEIGCEVVLMAKAVDGVYTADPKTTPDAKLFEHITHREVLERGLKVADATAFSLCMDNQMPILVFNLLEEGNIARAVGGEKIGTLVSTPAAEEL
;
A
#
# COMPACT_ATOMS: atom_id res chain seq x y z
N MET A 1 19.31 -23.59 22.17
CA MET A 1 20.11 -22.71 21.30
C MET A 1 19.33 -22.59 20.02
N THR A 2 18.48 -21.58 19.91
CA THR A 2 17.75 -21.27 18.68
C THR A 2 18.72 -20.57 17.76
N ASP A 3 18.93 -21.17 16.59
CA ASP A 3 19.72 -20.64 15.49
C ASP A 3 18.89 -19.53 14.83
N ASP A 4 18.86 -18.36 15.48
CA ASP A 4 18.29 -17.15 14.90
C ASP A 4 19.30 -16.64 13.86
N GLY A 5 19.12 -17.08 12.61
CA GLY A 5 19.81 -16.50 11.46
C GLY A 5 19.71 -14.97 11.47
N PRO A 6 20.63 -14.25 10.81
CA PRO A 6 20.76 -12.80 10.96
C PRO A 6 19.41 -12.12 10.72
N ALA A 7 18.91 -11.43 11.75
CA ALA A 7 17.70 -10.61 11.64
C ALA A 7 17.86 -9.65 10.46
N GLN A 8 16.90 -9.66 9.53
CA GLN A 8 16.94 -8.78 8.37
C GLN A 8 16.89 -7.32 8.87
N ARG A 9 17.76 -6.46 8.32
CA ARG A 9 17.77 -5.04 8.68
C ARG A 9 16.41 -4.44 8.33
N GLY A 10 15.75 -3.77 9.28
CA GLY A 10 14.50 -3.06 9.05
C GLY A 10 14.63 -1.94 8.02
N TYR A 11 13.49 -1.48 7.52
CA TYR A 11 13.39 -0.50 6.44
C TYR A 11 13.36 0.94 6.97
N GLY A 12 14.16 1.83 6.39
CA GLY A 12 14.20 3.26 6.77
C GLY A 12 13.14 4.10 6.06
N ARG A 13 12.85 3.78 4.79
CA ARG A 13 11.82 4.45 3.98
C ARG A 13 10.89 3.43 3.33
N VAL A 14 9.60 3.52 3.63
CA VAL A 14 8.60 2.55 3.16
C VAL A 14 7.44 3.21 2.44
N LEU A 15 6.84 2.48 1.50
CA LEU A 15 5.52 2.82 0.96
C LEU A 15 4.49 1.81 1.44
N LEU A 16 3.52 2.27 2.22
CA LEU A 16 2.39 1.47 2.69
C LEU A 16 1.21 1.61 1.73
N LYS A 17 0.85 0.50 1.08
CA LYS A 17 -0.35 0.42 0.24
C LYS A 17 -1.50 -0.18 1.04
N LEU A 18 -2.54 0.61 1.25
CA LEU A 18 -3.76 0.25 1.96
C LEU A 18 -4.91 -0.01 0.99
N GLY A 19 -5.67 -1.08 1.23
CA GLY A 19 -6.94 -1.34 0.54
C GLY A 19 -8.02 -0.34 0.99
N GLY A 20 -8.75 0.25 0.04
CA GLY A 20 -9.81 1.20 0.37
C GLY A 20 -11.02 0.53 1.02
N GLU A 21 -11.30 -0.71 0.63
CA GLU A 21 -12.40 -1.53 1.14
C GLU A 21 -12.32 -1.71 2.66
N MET A 22 -11.10 -1.78 3.22
CA MET A 22 -10.90 -1.91 4.66
C MET A 22 -11.40 -0.67 5.41
N PHE A 23 -11.21 0.52 4.82
CA PHE A 23 -11.65 1.78 5.44
C PHE A 23 -13.18 1.90 5.53
N GLY A 24 -13.95 1.08 4.79
CA GLY A 24 -15.41 1.12 4.85
C GLY A 24 -16.05 0.25 5.93
N GLY A 25 -15.29 -0.59 6.65
CA GLY A 25 -15.85 -1.50 7.65
C GLY A 25 -16.89 -2.49 7.08
N GLY A 26 -16.85 -2.76 5.77
CA GLY A 26 -17.86 -3.56 5.05
C GLY A 26 -19.06 -2.77 4.50
N ALA A 27 -19.15 -1.48 4.77
CA ALA A 27 -20.17 -0.56 4.25
C ALA A 27 -19.57 0.49 3.30
N VAL A 28 -20.46 1.27 2.65
CA VAL A 28 -20.03 2.45 1.89
C VAL A 28 -19.76 3.58 2.86
N GLY A 29 -18.59 4.22 2.74
CA GLY A 29 -18.18 5.32 3.61
C GLY A 29 -16.86 5.04 4.31
N ILE A 30 -16.67 5.66 5.47
CA ILE A 30 -15.46 5.53 6.30
C ILE A 30 -15.86 5.04 7.68
N ASP A 31 -15.19 4.00 8.15
CA ASP A 31 -15.24 3.47 9.49
C ASP A 31 -14.15 4.14 10.35
N PRO A 32 -14.52 5.02 11.30
CA PRO A 32 -13.57 5.73 12.15
C PRO A 32 -12.67 4.81 12.98
N GLU A 33 -13.17 3.64 13.41
CA GLU A 33 -12.41 2.71 14.26
C GLU A 33 -11.28 2.05 13.46
N VAL A 34 -11.55 1.70 12.20
CA VAL A 34 -10.54 1.17 11.29
C VAL A 34 -9.47 2.23 10.99
N VAL A 35 -9.89 3.47 10.69
CA VAL A 35 -8.95 4.56 10.40
C VAL A 35 -8.08 4.88 11.61
N ALA A 36 -8.67 4.93 12.81
CA ALA A 36 -7.93 5.13 14.07
C ALA A 36 -6.89 4.03 14.32
N THR A 37 -7.28 2.76 14.10
CA THR A 37 -6.38 1.62 14.26
C THR A 37 -5.19 1.70 13.31
N VAL A 38 -5.43 2.07 12.05
CA VAL A 38 -4.37 2.24 11.05
C VAL A 38 -3.49 3.45 11.39
N ALA A 39 -4.08 4.58 11.79
CA ALA A 39 -3.34 5.77 12.19
C ALA A 39 -2.41 5.50 13.38
N ARG A 40 -2.88 4.74 14.39
CA ARG A 40 -2.07 4.33 15.54
C ARG A 40 -0.85 3.52 15.12
N GLN A 41 -1.03 2.48 14.31
CA GLN A 41 0.08 1.64 13.85
C GLN A 41 1.08 2.41 12.98
N ILE A 42 0.62 3.37 12.17
CA ILE A 42 1.51 4.28 11.44
C ILE A 42 2.27 5.19 12.41
N GLY A 43 1.60 5.70 13.44
CA GLY A 43 2.23 6.58 14.42
C GLY A 43 3.36 5.92 15.20
N GLU A 44 3.23 4.62 15.48
CA GLU A 44 4.29 3.81 16.12
C GLU A 44 5.56 3.80 15.27
N ILE A 45 5.47 3.48 13.98
CA ILE A 45 6.66 3.42 13.10
C ILE A 45 7.26 4.79 12.79
N VAL A 46 6.43 5.83 12.74
CA VAL A 46 6.90 7.22 12.53
C VAL A 46 7.68 7.70 13.76
N ALA A 47 7.23 7.34 14.97
CA ALA A 47 7.94 7.64 16.21
C ALA A 47 9.32 6.97 16.27
N ASP A 48 9.49 5.82 15.61
CA ASP A 48 10.76 5.12 15.47
C ASP A 48 11.68 5.73 14.37
N GLY A 49 11.25 6.81 13.72
CA GLY A 49 12.04 7.56 12.74
C GLY A 49 11.93 7.04 11.31
N VAL A 50 10.96 6.16 11.03
CA VAL A 50 10.72 5.62 9.68
C VAL A 50 10.05 6.67 8.81
N GLU A 51 10.55 6.83 7.59
CA GLU A 51 9.96 7.72 6.60
C GLU A 51 8.81 6.99 5.87
N VAL A 52 7.58 7.43 6.12
CA VAL A 52 6.37 6.72 5.65
C VAL A 52 5.66 7.46 4.52
N ALA A 53 5.49 6.77 3.40
CA ALA A 53 4.59 7.16 2.32
C ALA A 53 3.39 6.21 2.25
N ILE A 54 2.22 6.72 1.86
CA ILE A 54 0.97 5.96 1.88
C ILE A 54 0.23 6.10 0.55
N VAL A 55 -0.29 4.98 0.03
CA VAL A 55 -1.28 4.95 -1.05
C VAL A 55 -2.53 4.23 -0.56
N ILE A 56 -3.71 4.83 -0.71
CA ILE A 56 -4.97 4.25 -0.26
C ILE A 56 -5.90 4.00 -1.44
N GLY A 57 -6.53 2.82 -1.49
CA GLY A 57 -7.62 2.53 -2.43
C GLY A 57 -8.87 3.37 -2.19
N GLY A 58 -9.80 3.40 -3.16
CA GLY A 58 -11.09 4.12 -3.06
C GLY A 58 -12.31 3.20 -3.06
N GLY A 59 -12.11 1.88 -2.89
CA GLY A 59 -13.15 0.86 -3.08
C GLY A 59 -14.32 0.92 -2.08
N ASN A 60 -14.13 1.52 -0.91
CA ASN A 60 -15.19 1.78 0.06
C ASN A 60 -16.22 2.81 -0.42
N PHE A 61 -15.84 3.75 -1.28
CA PHE A 61 -16.77 4.75 -1.83
C PHE A 61 -17.31 4.35 -3.21
N PHE A 62 -16.54 3.58 -3.96
CA PHE A 62 -16.85 3.27 -5.34
C PHE A 62 -16.80 1.77 -5.64
N ARG A 63 -17.97 1.16 -5.78
CA ARG A 63 -18.13 -0.24 -6.23
C ARG A 63 -18.14 -0.31 -7.75
N GLY A 64 -16.98 -0.07 -8.37
CA GLY A 64 -16.86 0.10 -9.82
C GLY A 64 -17.41 -1.05 -10.65
N ALA A 65 -17.26 -2.29 -10.19
CA ALA A 65 -17.79 -3.46 -10.90
C ALA A 65 -19.33 -3.44 -11.02
N GLU A 66 -20.04 -3.03 -9.97
CA GLU A 66 -21.51 -2.97 -9.97
C GLU A 66 -22.03 -1.86 -10.90
N LEU A 67 -21.36 -0.70 -10.90
CA LEU A 67 -21.75 0.46 -11.72
C LEU A 67 -21.39 0.27 -13.20
N GLN A 68 -20.26 -0.39 -13.51
CA GLN A 68 -19.90 -0.75 -14.88
C GLN A 68 -20.88 -1.76 -15.47
N GLN A 69 -21.33 -2.76 -14.70
CA GLN A 69 -22.38 -3.69 -15.12
C GLN A 69 -23.70 -2.99 -15.48
N ARG A 70 -23.94 -1.80 -14.90
CA ARG A 70 -25.11 -0.96 -15.19
C ARG A 70 -24.86 0.08 -16.30
N GLY A 71 -23.78 -0.05 -17.08
CA GLY A 71 -23.51 0.78 -18.25
C GLY A 71 -22.70 2.05 -17.99
N MET A 72 -22.09 2.19 -16.81
CA MET A 72 -21.14 3.29 -16.56
C MET A 72 -19.87 3.10 -17.39
N ASP A 73 -19.45 4.17 -18.06
CA ASP A 73 -18.15 4.22 -18.75
C ASP A 73 -17.01 3.97 -17.76
N ARG A 74 -16.09 3.06 -18.12
CA ARG A 74 -14.98 2.65 -17.26
C ARG A 74 -14.11 3.82 -16.85
N ALA A 75 -13.78 4.72 -17.78
CA ALA A 75 -12.89 5.84 -17.47
C ALA A 75 -13.53 6.82 -16.48
N ARG A 76 -14.83 7.07 -16.61
CA ARG A 76 -15.59 7.85 -15.60
C ARG A 76 -15.60 7.18 -14.24
N GLY A 77 -15.80 5.87 -14.20
CA GLY A 77 -15.77 5.11 -12.96
C GLY A 77 -14.40 5.19 -12.25
N ASP A 78 -13.32 5.09 -13.00
CA ASP A 78 -11.97 5.21 -12.44
C ASP A 78 -11.71 6.61 -11.86
N TYR A 79 -12.21 7.68 -12.48
CA TYR A 79 -12.15 9.04 -11.88
C TYR A 79 -12.95 9.14 -10.59
N MET A 80 -14.13 8.52 -10.50
CA MET A 80 -14.89 8.47 -9.25
C MET A 80 -14.13 7.71 -8.16
N ALA A 81 -13.51 6.58 -8.51
CA ALA A 81 -12.64 5.83 -7.59
C ALA A 81 -11.45 6.66 -7.12
N MET A 82 -10.81 7.42 -8.02
CA MET A 82 -9.71 8.34 -7.68
C MET A 82 -10.16 9.41 -6.68
N LEU A 83 -11.37 9.97 -6.80
CA LEU A 83 -11.90 10.88 -5.78
C LEU A 83 -12.14 10.16 -4.44
N GLY A 84 -12.59 8.90 -4.48
CA GLY A 84 -12.65 8.00 -3.33
C GLY A 84 -11.32 7.89 -2.57
N THR A 85 -10.21 7.73 -3.30
CA THR A 85 -8.88 7.70 -2.67
C THR A 85 -8.55 9.00 -1.94
N VAL A 86 -8.92 10.16 -2.50
CA VAL A 86 -8.66 11.47 -1.87
C VAL A 86 -9.45 11.61 -0.58
N MET A 87 -10.72 11.18 -0.55
CA MET A 87 -11.53 11.19 0.66
C MET A 87 -10.89 10.35 1.78
N ASN A 88 -10.38 9.16 1.45
CA ASN A 88 -9.66 8.33 2.42
C ASN A 88 -8.34 8.98 2.89
N CYS A 89 -7.62 9.67 2.00
CA CYS A 89 -6.39 10.38 2.36
C CYS A 89 -6.64 11.49 3.38
N LEU A 90 -7.70 12.28 3.17
CA LEU A 90 -8.08 13.36 4.09
C LEU A 90 -8.51 12.81 5.46
N ALA A 91 -9.25 11.70 5.48
CA ALA A 91 -9.64 11.07 6.73
C ALA A 91 -8.43 10.54 7.50
N LEU A 92 -7.51 9.83 6.84
CA LEU A 92 -6.30 9.35 7.51
C LEU A 92 -5.41 10.51 8.00
N GLN A 93 -5.30 11.59 7.21
CA GLN A 93 -4.59 12.81 7.61
C GLN A 93 -5.13 13.38 8.94
N ASP A 94 -6.45 13.53 9.09
CA ASP A 94 -7.05 14.07 10.32
C ASP A 94 -6.67 13.24 11.55
N PHE A 95 -6.78 11.91 11.47
CA PHE A 95 -6.46 11.04 12.59
C PHE A 95 -4.97 11.07 12.96
N LEU A 96 -4.07 11.05 11.97
CA LEU A 96 -2.63 11.17 12.19
C LEU A 96 -2.26 12.51 12.86
N GLU A 97 -2.85 13.62 12.41
CA GLU A 97 -2.56 14.95 12.95
C GLU A 97 -3.18 15.15 14.33
N ARG A 98 -4.46 14.80 14.50
CA ARG A 98 -5.23 15.06 15.72
C ARG A 98 -4.88 14.13 16.87
N GLU A 99 -4.64 12.84 16.60
CA GLU A 99 -4.46 11.83 17.66
C GLU A 99 -2.99 11.53 17.94
N HIS A 100 -2.11 11.72 16.94
CA HIS A 100 -0.69 11.39 17.06
C HIS A 100 0.24 12.59 16.89
N GLY A 101 -0.27 13.77 16.54
CA GLY A 101 0.54 14.98 16.38
C GLY A 101 1.54 14.90 15.24
N ILE A 102 1.30 14.02 14.25
CA ILE A 102 2.21 13.77 13.14
C ILE A 102 1.92 14.77 12.03
N ASP A 103 2.94 15.52 11.60
CA ASP A 103 2.82 16.37 10.41
C ASP A 103 2.56 15.50 9.16
N THR A 104 1.47 15.76 8.43
CA THR A 104 1.16 15.00 7.21
C THR A 104 1.05 15.89 5.97
N ARG A 105 1.22 15.31 4.78
CA ARG A 105 0.97 16.01 3.51
C ARG A 105 0.22 15.10 2.55
N VAL A 106 -1.04 15.44 2.28
CA VAL A 106 -1.80 14.84 1.17
C VAL A 106 -1.35 15.46 -0.15
N MET A 107 -0.92 14.61 -1.08
CA MET A 107 -0.50 15.00 -2.42
C MET A 107 -1.33 14.25 -3.46
N THR A 108 -1.83 14.93 -4.49
CA THR A 108 -2.71 14.32 -5.50
C THR A 108 -2.14 14.37 -6.91
N ALA A 109 -2.39 13.31 -7.68
CA ALA A 109 -2.04 13.27 -9.10
C ALA A 109 -2.95 14.18 -9.95
N ILE A 110 -4.23 14.30 -9.58
CA ILE A 110 -5.16 15.27 -10.15
C ILE A 110 -5.08 16.56 -9.34
N THR A 111 -4.80 17.68 -10.00
CA THR A 111 -4.60 18.97 -9.30
C THR A 111 -5.91 19.45 -8.66
N MET A 112 -5.89 19.70 -7.35
CA MET A 112 -7.03 20.22 -6.58
C MET A 112 -6.55 21.17 -5.47
N GLY A 113 -6.07 22.36 -5.88
CA GLY A 113 -5.29 23.24 -5.02
C GLY A 113 -5.95 23.75 -3.73
N GLN A 114 -7.28 23.65 -3.59
CA GLN A 114 -7.98 23.99 -2.34
C GLN A 114 -8.02 22.83 -1.34
N VAL A 115 -7.70 21.61 -1.77
CA VAL A 115 -7.87 20.38 -1.01
C VAL A 115 -6.54 19.72 -0.69
N ALA A 116 -5.63 19.64 -1.66
CA ALA A 116 -4.37 18.91 -1.50
C ALA A 116 -3.24 19.51 -2.36
N GLU A 117 -1.98 19.23 -1.98
CA GLU A 117 -0.82 19.64 -2.78
C GLU A 117 -0.78 18.83 -4.11
N PRO A 118 -0.37 19.43 -5.24
CA PRO A 118 -0.09 18.63 -6.43
C PRO A 118 1.13 17.72 -6.18
N TYR A 119 1.07 16.48 -6.67
CA TYR A 119 2.18 15.54 -6.57
C TYR A 119 3.42 16.05 -7.32
N ILE A 120 4.53 16.15 -6.60
CA ILE A 120 5.86 16.43 -7.14
C ILE A 120 6.85 15.52 -6.41
N PRO A 121 7.52 14.56 -7.08
CA PRO A 121 8.37 13.55 -6.41
C PRO A 121 9.40 14.15 -5.46
N ARG A 122 10.15 15.16 -5.92
CA ARG A 122 11.17 15.83 -5.10
C ARG A 122 10.60 16.53 -3.87
N ARG A 123 9.36 17.02 -3.94
CA ARG A 123 8.68 17.65 -2.80
C ARG A 123 8.19 16.59 -1.82
N ALA A 124 7.69 15.46 -2.31
CA ALA A 124 7.33 14.31 -1.48
C ALA A 124 8.54 13.81 -0.68
N SER A 125 9.67 13.53 -1.34
CA SER A 125 10.91 13.13 -0.65
C SER A 125 11.36 14.16 0.38
N ARG A 126 11.26 15.45 0.07
CA ARG A 126 11.63 16.52 1.01
C ARG A 126 10.70 16.62 2.22
N HIS A 127 9.43 16.24 2.08
CA HIS A 127 8.51 16.14 3.23
C HIS A 127 8.88 14.94 4.10
N MET A 128 9.17 13.78 3.48
CA MET A 128 9.59 12.57 4.19
C MET A 128 10.88 12.76 4.98
N GLU A 129 11.90 13.41 4.40
CA GLU A 129 13.16 13.79 5.07
C GLU A 129 12.98 14.67 6.32
N LYS A 130 11.81 15.31 6.47
CA LYS A 130 11.46 16.13 7.63
C LYS A 130 10.63 15.37 8.67
N GLY A 131 10.48 14.06 8.51
CA GLY A 131 9.64 13.22 9.37
C GLY A 131 8.14 13.35 9.12
N ARG A 132 7.73 13.89 7.96
CA ARG A 132 6.31 14.02 7.62
C ARG A 132 5.80 12.78 6.92
N VAL A 133 4.60 12.35 7.26
CA VAL A 133 3.89 11.31 6.50
C VAL A 133 3.35 11.90 5.21
N VAL A 134 3.66 11.27 4.08
CA VAL A 134 3.15 11.68 2.76
C VAL A 134 2.06 10.71 2.32
N ILE A 135 0.87 11.23 2.00
CA ILE A 135 -0.29 10.43 1.61
C ILE A 135 -0.68 10.77 0.18
N PHE A 136 -0.66 9.78 -0.71
CA PHE A 136 -0.92 9.96 -2.14
C PHE A 136 -2.37 9.65 -2.49
N GLY A 137 -3.09 10.69 -2.95
CA GLY A 137 -4.44 10.59 -3.47
C GLY A 137 -4.51 10.67 -5.00
N ALA A 138 -5.67 10.30 -5.54
CA ALA A 138 -6.00 10.29 -6.96
C ALA A 138 -5.13 9.35 -7.84
N GLY A 139 -4.52 8.31 -7.27
CA GLY A 139 -3.81 7.27 -8.03
C GLY A 139 -2.68 7.82 -8.92
N THR A 140 -2.62 7.32 -10.16
CA THR A 140 -1.74 7.84 -11.23
C THR A 140 -2.32 9.10 -11.90
N GLY A 141 -3.58 9.47 -11.58
CA GLY A 141 -4.33 10.51 -12.27
C GLY A 141 -4.90 10.09 -13.62
N MET A 142 -4.73 8.82 -14.00
CA MET A 142 -5.16 8.28 -15.29
C MET A 142 -6.07 7.05 -15.07
N PRO A 143 -7.18 6.93 -15.81
CA PRO A 143 -7.99 5.71 -15.82
C PRO A 143 -7.19 4.47 -16.25
N TYR A 144 -7.75 3.28 -16.03
CA TYR A 144 -7.19 1.96 -16.34
C TYR A 144 -6.03 1.49 -15.47
N PHE A 145 -5.51 2.34 -14.57
CA PHE A 145 -4.45 1.98 -13.62
C PHE A 145 -5.00 1.73 -12.22
N SER A 146 -4.41 0.76 -11.52
CA SER A 146 -4.78 0.43 -10.16
C SER A 146 -4.02 1.29 -9.14
N THR A 147 -4.46 1.24 -7.87
CA THR A 147 -3.67 1.80 -6.77
C THR A 147 -2.45 0.97 -6.40
N ASP A 148 -2.41 -0.32 -6.76
CA ASP A 148 -1.20 -1.14 -6.62
C ASP A 148 -0.12 -0.65 -7.61
N THR A 149 -0.49 -0.31 -8.85
CA THR A 149 0.43 0.29 -9.82
C THR A 149 0.92 1.66 -9.34
N THR A 150 0.02 2.45 -8.75
CA THR A 150 0.37 3.75 -8.15
C THR A 150 1.39 3.57 -7.03
N ALA A 151 1.18 2.58 -6.14
CA ALA A 151 2.10 2.27 -5.05
C ALA A 151 3.50 1.93 -5.56
N ALA A 152 3.60 1.04 -6.55
CA ALA A 152 4.88 0.69 -7.17
C ALA A 152 5.57 1.92 -7.80
N GLN A 153 4.83 2.73 -8.57
CA GLN A 153 5.37 3.95 -9.19
C GLN A 153 5.89 4.94 -8.13
N ARG A 154 5.08 5.26 -7.12
CA ARG A 154 5.43 6.26 -6.12
C ARG A 154 6.61 5.81 -5.27
N ALA A 155 6.68 4.52 -4.92
CA ALA A 155 7.80 3.96 -4.18
C ALA A 155 9.12 4.14 -4.94
N LEU A 156 9.12 3.88 -6.25
CA LEU A 156 10.28 4.09 -7.12
C LEU A 156 10.67 5.57 -7.21
N GLU A 157 9.70 6.45 -7.44
CA GLU A 157 9.95 7.89 -7.62
C GLU A 157 10.50 8.59 -6.37
N ILE A 158 10.15 8.10 -5.18
CA ILE A 158 10.58 8.68 -3.90
C ILE A 158 11.67 7.84 -3.20
N GLY A 159 12.13 6.76 -3.82
CA GLY A 159 13.24 5.94 -3.34
C GLY A 159 12.93 5.14 -2.07
N CYS A 160 11.73 4.58 -1.97
CA CYS A 160 11.40 3.64 -0.89
C CYS A 160 12.22 2.35 -1.02
N GLU A 161 12.47 1.70 0.11
CA GLU A 161 13.19 0.42 0.18
C GLU A 161 12.28 -0.78 -0.05
N VAL A 162 10.97 -0.62 0.19
CA VAL A 162 9.97 -1.68 0.02
C VAL A 162 8.56 -1.10 -0.19
N VAL A 163 7.74 -1.82 -0.95
CA VAL A 163 6.28 -1.63 -1.00
C VAL A 163 5.61 -2.60 -0.03
N LEU A 164 5.05 -2.07 1.05
CA LEU A 164 4.29 -2.80 2.04
C LEU A 164 2.83 -2.92 1.59
N MET A 165 2.44 -4.07 1.05
CA MET A 165 1.07 -4.35 0.63
C MET A 165 0.25 -4.94 1.77
N ALA A 166 -0.48 -4.06 2.46
CA ALA A 166 -1.40 -4.41 3.52
C ALA A 166 -2.70 -5.02 2.95
N LYS A 167 -2.97 -6.28 3.28
CA LYS A 167 -4.15 -7.04 2.84
C LYS A 167 -4.91 -7.59 4.05
N ALA A 168 -6.06 -8.22 3.78
CA ALA A 168 -6.85 -8.95 4.77
C ALA A 168 -6.52 -10.47 4.77
N VAL A 169 -5.34 -10.84 4.29
CA VAL A 169 -4.81 -12.21 4.24
C VAL A 169 -3.35 -12.18 4.66
N ASP A 170 -2.82 -13.30 5.15
CA ASP A 170 -1.50 -13.36 5.77
C ASP A 170 -0.35 -13.14 4.77
N GLY A 171 -0.58 -13.38 3.49
CA GLY A 171 0.38 -13.09 2.44
C GLY A 171 -0.05 -13.68 1.10
N VAL A 172 0.93 -14.17 0.34
CA VAL A 172 0.70 -14.84 -0.95
C VAL A 172 0.57 -16.33 -0.72
N TYR A 173 -0.51 -16.91 -1.24
CA TYR A 173 -0.78 -18.34 -1.14
C TYR A 173 -0.65 -19.03 -2.51
N THR A 174 -0.43 -20.34 -2.49
CA THR A 174 -0.43 -21.19 -3.69
C THR A 174 -1.76 -21.19 -4.44
N ALA A 175 -2.87 -20.94 -3.74
CA ALA A 175 -4.23 -20.80 -4.25
C ALA A 175 -5.05 -19.90 -3.30
N ASP A 176 -6.28 -19.52 -3.66
CA ASP A 176 -7.13 -18.72 -2.77
C ASP A 176 -7.51 -19.54 -1.52
N PRO A 177 -7.02 -19.16 -0.31
CA PRO A 177 -7.24 -19.94 0.91
C PRO A 177 -8.71 -19.98 1.34
N LYS A 178 -9.57 -19.07 0.83
CA LYS A 178 -11.02 -19.10 1.10
C LYS A 178 -11.74 -20.20 0.36
N THR A 179 -11.18 -20.67 -0.76
CA THR A 179 -11.80 -21.69 -1.63
C THR A 179 -11.00 -22.99 -1.68
N THR A 180 -9.72 -22.94 -1.32
CA THR A 180 -8.77 -24.04 -1.43
C THR A 180 -8.12 -24.30 -0.05
N PRO A 181 -8.65 -25.25 0.75
CA PRO A 181 -8.19 -25.46 2.13
C PRO A 181 -6.73 -25.89 2.30
N ASP A 182 -6.13 -26.47 1.26
CA ASP A 182 -4.73 -26.91 1.20
C ASP A 182 -3.79 -25.81 0.67
N ALA A 183 -4.27 -24.59 0.46
CA ALA A 183 -3.46 -23.46 0.05
C ALA A 183 -2.35 -23.18 1.08
N LYS A 184 -1.10 -23.11 0.61
CA LYS A 184 0.07 -22.86 1.45
C LYS A 184 0.56 -21.44 1.27
N LEU A 185 0.93 -20.80 2.37
CA LEU A 185 1.58 -19.49 2.38
C LEU A 185 3.01 -19.62 1.87
N PHE A 186 3.44 -18.70 1.01
CA PHE A 186 4.84 -18.52 0.66
C PHE A 186 5.51 -17.62 1.70
N GLU A 187 6.68 -17.99 2.21
CA GLU A 187 7.51 -17.04 2.97
C GLU A 187 8.25 -16.08 2.03
N HIS A 188 8.75 -16.62 0.91
CA HIS A 188 9.43 -15.89 -0.15
C HIS A 188 9.00 -16.42 -1.52
N ILE A 189 8.88 -15.53 -2.49
CA ILE A 189 8.58 -15.86 -3.89
C ILE A 189 9.15 -14.78 -4.81
N THR A 190 9.57 -15.14 -6.02
CA THR A 190 10.04 -14.11 -6.96
C THR A 190 8.90 -13.40 -7.68
N HIS A 191 9.12 -12.16 -8.11
CA HIS A 191 8.15 -11.43 -8.95
C HIS A 191 7.75 -12.23 -10.19
N ARG A 192 8.73 -12.89 -10.82
CA ARG A 192 8.54 -13.71 -12.00
C ARG A 192 7.62 -14.90 -11.72
N GLU A 193 7.84 -15.61 -10.62
CA GLU A 193 6.98 -16.74 -10.23
C GLU A 193 5.55 -16.29 -9.93
N VAL A 194 5.36 -15.12 -9.31
CA VAL A 194 4.02 -14.56 -9.08
C VAL A 194 3.30 -14.34 -10.41
N LEU A 195 3.98 -13.78 -11.41
CA LEU A 195 3.43 -13.53 -12.75
C LEU A 195 3.17 -14.84 -13.52
N GLU A 196 4.13 -15.76 -13.55
CA GLU A 196 4.02 -17.05 -14.27
C GLU A 196 2.92 -17.94 -13.70
N ARG A 197 2.74 -17.94 -12.37
CA ARG A 197 1.69 -18.72 -11.70
C ARG A 197 0.34 -17.99 -11.64
N GLY A 198 0.28 -16.73 -12.07
CA GLY A 198 -0.96 -15.93 -12.07
C GLY A 198 -1.54 -15.73 -10.67
N LEU A 199 -0.70 -15.60 -9.64
CA LEU A 199 -1.16 -15.45 -8.26
C LEU A 199 -1.81 -14.07 -8.06
N LYS A 200 -3.07 -14.08 -7.60
CA LYS A 200 -3.92 -12.87 -7.52
C LYS A 200 -3.64 -12.02 -6.27
N VAL A 201 -2.45 -11.45 -6.19
CA VAL A 201 -1.99 -10.66 -5.03
C VAL A 201 -2.16 -9.16 -5.26
N ALA A 202 -1.74 -8.71 -6.43
CA ALA A 202 -1.80 -7.35 -6.95
C ALA A 202 -1.97 -7.43 -8.47
N ASP A 203 -2.20 -6.30 -9.13
CA ASP A 203 -2.28 -6.30 -10.59
C ASP A 203 -0.90 -6.59 -11.23
N ALA A 204 -0.91 -7.21 -12.41
CA ALA A 204 0.31 -7.63 -13.10
C ALA A 204 1.23 -6.45 -13.49
N THR A 205 0.67 -5.26 -13.71
CA THR A 205 1.44 -4.05 -14.06
C THR A 205 2.30 -3.61 -12.88
N ALA A 206 1.73 -3.62 -11.67
CA ALA A 206 2.47 -3.31 -10.44
C ALA A 206 3.63 -4.30 -10.23
N PHE A 207 3.38 -5.60 -10.38
CA PHE A 207 4.43 -6.62 -10.25
C PHE A 207 5.51 -6.50 -11.30
N SER A 208 5.15 -6.25 -12.57
CA SER A 208 6.12 -6.05 -13.64
C SER A 208 6.99 -4.82 -13.35
N LEU A 209 6.38 -3.71 -12.93
CA LEU A 209 7.11 -2.49 -12.60
C LEU A 209 8.09 -2.71 -11.43
N CYS A 210 7.66 -3.44 -10.39
CA CYS A 210 8.56 -3.78 -9.28
C CYS A 210 9.66 -4.76 -9.69
N MET A 211 9.35 -5.75 -10.53
CA MET A 211 10.31 -6.71 -11.07
C MET A 211 11.45 -6.01 -11.84
N ASP A 212 11.07 -5.15 -12.79
CA ASP A 212 12.01 -4.47 -13.69
C ASP A 212 12.95 -3.51 -12.93
N ASN A 213 12.53 -3.05 -11.75
CA ASN A 213 13.27 -2.10 -10.92
C ASN A 213 13.78 -2.72 -9.61
N GLN A 214 13.68 -4.04 -9.45
CA GLN A 214 14.10 -4.78 -8.25
C GLN A 214 13.50 -4.24 -6.95
N MET A 215 12.30 -3.66 -7.00
CA MET A 215 11.59 -3.11 -5.83
C MET A 215 10.94 -4.25 -5.06
N PRO A 216 11.34 -4.52 -3.80
CA PRO A 216 10.69 -5.56 -3.00
C PRO A 216 9.24 -5.21 -2.68
N ILE A 217 8.38 -6.23 -2.62
CA ILE A 217 7.01 -6.12 -2.15
C ILE A 217 6.84 -7.05 -0.94
N LEU A 218 6.40 -6.54 0.19
CA LEU A 218 6.03 -7.36 1.35
C LEU A 218 4.51 -7.40 1.48
N VAL A 219 3.92 -8.59 1.36
CA VAL A 219 2.48 -8.81 1.46
C VAL A 219 2.17 -9.38 2.84
N PHE A 220 1.33 -8.71 3.61
CA PHE A 220 1.05 -9.09 4.98
C PHE A 220 -0.39 -8.72 5.41
N ASN A 221 -0.83 -9.31 6.51
CA ASN A 221 -2.14 -9.05 7.10
C ASN A 221 -2.12 -7.78 7.96
N LEU A 222 -2.93 -6.79 7.58
CA LEU A 222 -3.09 -5.53 8.32
C LEU A 222 -3.99 -5.66 9.57
N LEU A 223 -4.88 -6.65 9.58
CA LEU A 223 -5.87 -6.83 10.65
C LEU A 223 -5.24 -7.32 11.95
N GLU A 224 -4.03 -7.87 11.87
CA GLU A 224 -3.23 -8.23 13.03
C GLU A 224 -2.50 -6.99 13.55
N GLU A 225 -2.83 -6.59 14.77
CA GLU A 225 -2.23 -5.46 15.45
C GLU A 225 -0.71 -5.61 15.59
N GLY A 226 0.03 -4.57 15.20
CA GLY A 226 1.48 -4.51 15.28
C GLY A 226 2.19 -5.02 14.02
N ASN A 227 1.47 -5.63 13.06
CA ASN A 227 2.11 -6.17 11.86
C ASN A 227 2.78 -5.09 10.99
N ILE A 228 2.32 -3.84 11.01
CA ILE A 228 3.04 -2.77 10.30
C ILE A 228 4.44 -2.58 10.90
N ALA A 229 4.54 -2.47 12.23
CA ALA A 229 5.82 -2.30 12.92
C ALA A 229 6.75 -3.50 12.70
N ARG A 230 6.20 -4.73 12.77
CA ARG A 230 6.95 -5.96 12.52
C ARG A 230 7.46 -6.05 11.07
N ALA A 231 6.61 -5.71 10.08
CA ALA A 231 6.99 -5.62 8.67
C ALA A 231 8.14 -4.63 8.45
N VAL A 232 8.00 -3.42 9.01
CA VAL A 232 9.00 -2.36 8.91
C VAL A 232 10.30 -2.76 9.62
N GLY A 233 10.20 -3.43 10.77
CA GLY A 233 11.33 -3.92 11.55
C GLY A 233 12.11 -5.07 10.90
N GLY A 234 11.64 -5.62 9.80
CA GLY A 234 12.30 -6.73 9.09
C GLY A 234 11.99 -8.11 9.68
N GLU A 235 10.93 -8.25 10.48
CA GLU A 235 10.49 -9.57 10.93
C GLU A 235 9.95 -10.39 9.76
N LYS A 236 10.10 -11.73 9.87
CA LYS A 236 9.56 -12.68 8.90
C LYS A 236 8.04 -12.80 9.06
N ILE A 237 7.30 -11.86 8.49
CA ILE A 237 5.84 -11.90 8.43
C ILE A 237 5.35 -11.90 6.99
N GLY A 238 4.26 -12.63 6.74
CA GLY A 238 3.65 -12.75 5.43
C GLY A 238 4.59 -13.27 4.35
N THR A 239 4.58 -12.63 3.18
CA THR A 239 5.37 -13.06 2.02
C THR A 239 6.22 -11.92 1.47
N LEU A 240 7.53 -12.12 1.43
CA LEU A 240 8.43 -11.24 0.71
C LEU A 240 8.47 -11.65 -0.77
N VAL A 241 8.07 -10.73 -1.65
CA VAL A 241 8.24 -10.85 -3.10
C VAL A 241 9.46 -10.05 -3.52
N SER A 242 10.51 -10.71 -3.99
CA SER A 242 11.71 -10.04 -4.47
C SER A 242 12.39 -10.82 -5.60
N THR A 243 13.00 -10.10 -6.54
CA THR A 243 13.85 -10.71 -7.57
C THR A 243 15.30 -10.67 -7.08
N PRO A 244 16.04 -11.79 -7.07
CA PRO A 244 17.47 -11.79 -6.75
C PRO A 244 18.24 -10.83 -7.66
N ALA A 245 19.30 -10.23 -7.14
CA ALA A 245 20.24 -9.50 -7.98
C ALA A 245 20.89 -10.47 -8.98
N ALA A 246 21.19 -9.99 -10.19
CA ALA A 246 21.73 -10.82 -11.28
C ALA A 246 23.10 -11.49 -10.96
N GLU A 247 23.70 -11.23 -9.80
CA GLU A 247 24.94 -11.87 -9.33
C GLU A 247 24.74 -13.23 -8.64
N GLU A 248 23.49 -13.72 -8.50
CA GLU A 248 23.18 -15.04 -7.93
C GLU A 248 22.76 -16.10 -8.98
N LEU A 249 23.10 -15.91 -10.26
CA LEU A 249 22.88 -16.89 -11.34
C LEU A 249 24.18 -17.30 -12.05
#